data_AF-A0A2V7Z6V5-F1
#
_entry.id   AF-A0A2V7Z6V5-F1
#
_cell.length_a   1.000
_cell.length_b   1.000
_cell.length_c   1.000
_cell.angle_alpha   90.00
_cell.angle_beta   90.00
_cell.angle_gamma   90.00
#
_symmetry.space_group_name_H-M   'P 1'
#
loop_
_entity.id
_entity.type
_entity.pdbx_description
1 polymer ?
#
loop_
_entity_poly.entity_id
_entity_poly.type
_entity_poly.pdbx_seq_one_letter_code
_entity_poly.pdbx_strand_id
1 'polypeptide(L)'
;MRLAALTLLALLLLGCVALRSFDEIRRAAPAGDFVRVGGQLVHAEQVGEGEPVVLLHGFGASAYSWRQVIPALAQGHRVVAIDLNGFGYTQRPRSRESYTREGQAKLVLDTLDALGIARAHIVGHSYGGGITLYLAARHPERFRSMVLVDSSAPTYANDRRSRAAALRPLDALYARTVALRPGAIRKALLRSFWDDSKVTPELVQAYADRLAVEGVGAA
;
A
#
# COMPACT_ATOMS: atom_id res chain seq x y z
N MET A 1 -24.93 31.84 -15.25
CA MET A 1 -23.55 31.41 -14.91
C MET A 1 -23.38 30.96 -13.46
N ARG A 2 -23.86 31.72 -12.45
CA ARG A 2 -23.70 31.33 -11.02
C ARG A 2 -24.40 30.01 -10.63
N LEU A 3 -25.61 29.75 -11.15
CA LEU A 3 -26.31 28.48 -10.89
C LEU A 3 -25.55 27.27 -11.44
N ALA A 4 -25.08 27.33 -12.69
CA ALA A 4 -24.34 26.23 -13.32
C ALA A 4 -23.02 25.90 -12.61
N ALA A 5 -22.31 26.91 -12.09
CA ALA A 5 -21.12 26.72 -11.28
C ALA A 5 -21.43 26.06 -9.93
N LEU A 6 -22.54 26.44 -9.29
CA LEU A 6 -23.00 25.84 -8.03
C LEU A 6 -23.46 24.38 -8.22
N THR A 7 -24.14 24.06 -9.33
CA THR A 7 -24.54 22.68 -9.64
C THR A 7 -23.34 21.79 -9.95
N LEU A 8 -22.36 22.29 -10.70
CA LEU A 8 -21.12 21.55 -11.00
C LEU A 8 -20.31 21.29 -9.72
N LEU A 9 -20.21 22.28 -8.83
CA LEU A 9 -19.55 22.13 -7.53
C LEU A 9 -20.29 21.14 -6.62
N ALA A 10 -21.63 21.18 -6.58
CA ALA A 10 -22.44 20.23 -5.81
C ALA A 10 -22.31 18.79 -6.32
N LEU A 11 -22.29 18.58 -7.64
CA LEU A 11 -22.08 17.26 -8.25
C LEU A 11 -20.67 16.72 -8.01
N LEU A 12 -19.65 17.58 -8.00
CA LEU A 12 -18.27 17.21 -7.63
C LEU A 12 -18.17 16.81 -6.15
N LEU A 13 -18.90 17.49 -5.26
CA LEU A 13 -18.92 17.18 -3.82
C LEU A 13 -19.72 15.89 -3.52
N LEU A 14 -20.85 15.65 -4.19
CA LEU A 14 -21.63 14.41 -4.09
C LEU A 14 -20.91 13.17 -4.69
N GLY A 15 -19.96 13.39 -5.58
CA GLY A 15 -19.17 12.34 -6.22
C GLY A 15 -17.84 11.99 -5.52
N CYS A 16 -17.50 12.68 -4.43
CA CYS A 16 -16.26 12.46 -3.68
C CYS A 16 -16.34 11.22 -2.80
N VAL A 17 -15.35 10.34 -2.92
CA VAL A 17 -15.14 9.26 -1.96
C VAL A 17 -14.75 9.87 -0.60
N ALA A 18 -15.50 9.48 0.44
CA ALA A 18 -15.19 9.80 1.82
C ALA A 18 -13.91 9.05 2.23
N LEU A 19 -12.98 9.77 2.87
CA LEU A 19 -11.76 9.18 3.39
C LEU A 19 -11.99 8.86 4.87
N ARG A 20 -11.45 7.73 5.31
CA ARG A 20 -11.47 7.31 6.71
C ARG A 20 -10.24 7.83 7.42
N SER A 21 -10.42 8.36 8.62
CA SER A 21 -9.28 8.78 9.44
C SER A 21 -8.45 7.58 9.89
N PHE A 22 -7.16 7.78 10.15
CA PHE A 22 -6.32 6.69 10.65
C PHE A 22 -6.85 6.10 11.98
N ASP A 23 -7.45 6.93 12.84
CA ASP A 23 -8.06 6.47 14.09
C ASP A 23 -9.27 5.56 13.86
N GLU A 24 -10.09 5.83 12.84
CA GLU A 24 -11.18 4.92 12.44
C GLU A 24 -10.65 3.59 11.90
N ILE A 25 -9.57 3.63 11.12
CA ILE A 25 -8.91 2.43 10.59
C ILE A 25 -8.37 1.59 11.75
N ARG A 26 -7.60 2.20 12.65
CA ARG A 26 -7.01 1.55 13.82
C ARG A 26 -8.05 0.94 14.75
N ARG A 27 -9.21 1.57 14.92
CA ARG A 27 -10.30 1.02 15.74
C ARG A 27 -11.03 -0.15 15.09
N ALA A 28 -11.08 -0.20 13.76
CA ALA A 28 -11.83 -1.20 13.02
C ALA A 28 -11.00 -2.44 12.63
N ALA A 29 -9.70 -2.28 12.44
CA ALA A 29 -8.80 -3.38 12.08
C ALA A 29 -8.33 -4.15 13.34
N PRO A 30 -8.03 -5.46 13.23
CA PRO A 30 -7.49 -6.24 14.32
C PRO A 30 -6.22 -5.60 14.91
N ALA A 31 -6.15 -5.50 16.23
CA ALA A 31 -5.00 -4.87 16.90
C ALA A 31 -3.67 -5.60 16.62
N GLY A 32 -3.73 -6.93 16.40
CA GLY A 32 -2.57 -7.76 16.07
C GLY A 32 -1.94 -7.47 14.70
N ASP A 33 -2.64 -6.75 13.83
CA ASP A 33 -2.16 -6.41 12.50
C ASP A 33 -1.31 -5.13 12.48
N PHE A 34 -1.12 -4.47 13.64
CA PHE A 34 -0.32 -3.26 13.74
C PHE A 34 0.96 -3.47 14.54
N VAL A 35 2.08 -3.10 13.92
CA VAL A 35 3.42 -3.10 14.53
C VAL A 35 3.83 -1.67 14.84
N ARG A 36 4.31 -1.45 16.06
CA ARG A 36 4.89 -0.16 16.46
C ARG A 36 6.32 -0.06 15.93
N VAL A 37 6.55 0.90 15.04
CA VAL A 37 7.86 1.19 14.45
C VAL A 37 8.23 2.63 14.78
N GLY A 38 9.08 2.80 15.80
CA GLY A 38 9.33 4.11 16.40
C GLY A 38 8.02 4.78 16.84
N GLY A 39 7.74 5.98 16.31
CA GLY A 39 6.51 6.72 16.57
C GLY A 39 5.32 6.39 15.65
N GLN A 40 5.48 5.43 14.73
CA GLN A 40 4.49 5.11 13.70
C GLN A 40 3.84 3.75 13.96
N LEU A 41 2.56 3.62 13.61
CA LEU A 41 1.88 2.33 13.47
C LEU A 41 1.92 1.85 12.03
N VAL A 42 2.51 0.69 11.82
CA VAL A 42 2.64 0.03 10.52
C VAL A 42 1.67 -1.14 10.48
N HIS A 43 0.86 -1.21 9.43
CA HIS A 43 0.00 -2.37 9.22
C HIS A 43 0.83 -3.48 8.57
N ALA A 44 0.92 -4.62 9.26
CA ALA A 44 1.62 -5.81 8.85
C ALA A 44 0.81 -7.04 9.25
N GLU A 45 0.18 -7.69 8.25
CA GLU A 45 -0.57 -8.93 8.46
C GLU A 45 0.42 -10.07 8.70
N GLN A 46 0.21 -10.82 9.79
CA GLN A 46 1.09 -11.91 10.21
C GLN A 46 0.32 -13.23 10.24
N VAL A 47 0.76 -14.22 9.47
CA VAL A 47 0.09 -15.53 9.37
C VAL A 47 1.12 -16.64 9.34
N GLY A 48 0.84 -17.72 10.07
CA GLY A 48 1.70 -18.91 10.11
C GLY A 48 2.91 -18.78 11.03
N GLU A 49 3.70 -19.85 11.08
CA GLU A 49 4.89 -20.00 11.90
C GLU A 49 6.04 -20.59 11.07
N GLY A 50 7.27 -20.51 11.57
CA GLY A 50 8.46 -21.02 10.88
C GLY A 50 9.32 -19.92 10.27
N GLU A 51 9.97 -20.23 9.15
CA GLU A 51 10.94 -19.32 8.55
C GLU A 51 10.26 -18.05 7.99
N PRO A 52 10.74 -16.83 8.29
CA PRO A 52 10.02 -15.61 7.90
C PRO A 52 10.03 -15.33 6.40
N VAL A 53 8.88 -14.95 5.85
CA VAL A 53 8.72 -14.43 4.48
C VAL A 53 8.02 -13.08 4.53
N VAL A 54 8.68 -12.02 4.05
CA VAL A 54 8.10 -10.68 3.97
C VAL A 54 7.59 -10.38 2.57
N LEU A 55 6.37 -9.87 2.47
CA LEU A 55 5.66 -9.58 1.22
C LEU A 55 5.42 -8.09 1.05
N LEU A 56 5.92 -7.51 -0.06
CA LEU A 56 5.81 -6.08 -0.37
C LEU A 56 4.93 -5.85 -1.61
N HIS A 57 3.86 -5.08 -1.44
CA HIS A 57 2.90 -4.79 -2.52
C HIS A 57 3.40 -3.69 -3.49
N GLY A 58 2.68 -3.54 -4.62
CA GLY A 58 2.95 -2.52 -5.65
C GLY A 58 2.29 -1.16 -5.38
N PHE A 59 2.51 -0.19 -6.27
CA PHE A 59 1.91 1.14 -6.15
C PHE A 59 0.38 1.08 -6.30
N GLY A 60 -0.35 1.75 -5.41
CA GLY A 60 -1.82 1.76 -5.40
C GLY A 60 -2.45 0.47 -4.89
N ALA A 61 -1.65 -0.40 -4.27
CA ALA A 61 -2.08 -1.65 -3.66
C ALA A 61 -1.90 -1.61 -2.14
N SER A 62 -1.92 -2.79 -1.52
CA SER A 62 -1.77 -3.04 -0.08
C SER A 62 -1.38 -4.50 0.14
N ALA A 63 -1.03 -4.86 1.39
CA ALA A 63 -0.81 -6.22 1.87
C ALA A 63 -1.91 -7.19 1.42
N TYR A 64 -3.16 -6.72 1.32
CA TYR A 64 -4.31 -7.49 0.84
C TYR A 64 -4.18 -8.07 -0.59
N SER A 65 -3.27 -7.52 -1.40
CA SER A 65 -2.97 -8.09 -2.72
C SER A 65 -2.34 -9.47 -2.63
N TRP A 66 -1.76 -9.82 -1.48
CA TRP A 66 -1.16 -11.13 -1.22
C TRP A 66 -2.13 -12.15 -0.63
N ARG A 67 -3.41 -11.81 -0.40
CA ARG A 67 -4.40 -12.68 0.28
C ARG A 67 -4.54 -14.10 -0.28
N GLN A 68 -4.27 -14.30 -1.57
CA GLN A 68 -4.34 -15.62 -2.22
C GLN A 68 -3.01 -16.39 -2.14
N VAL A 69 -1.92 -15.71 -1.84
CA VAL A 69 -0.56 -16.27 -1.71
C VAL A 69 -0.27 -16.63 -0.25
N ILE A 70 -0.72 -15.81 0.70
CA ILE A 70 -0.47 -15.98 2.13
C ILE A 70 -0.84 -17.39 2.62
N PRO A 71 -2.04 -17.95 2.33
CA PRO A 71 -2.42 -19.26 2.87
C PRO A 71 -1.47 -20.39 2.46
N ALA A 72 -0.96 -20.37 1.24
CA ALA A 72 -0.03 -21.40 0.74
C ALA A 72 1.35 -21.28 1.42
N LEU A 73 1.86 -20.05 1.57
CA LEU A 73 3.15 -19.82 2.23
C LEU A 73 3.09 -20.15 3.73
N ALA A 74 1.98 -19.78 4.37
CA ALA A 74 1.76 -19.95 5.81
C ALA A 74 1.70 -21.42 6.27
N GLN A 75 1.64 -22.38 5.36
CA GLN A 75 1.74 -23.80 5.69
C GLN A 75 3.11 -24.21 6.26
N GLY A 76 4.17 -23.41 6.04
CA GLY A 76 5.50 -23.69 6.57
C GLY A 76 6.36 -22.46 6.85
N HIS A 77 5.79 -21.26 6.71
CA HIS A 77 6.50 -20.00 6.90
C HIS A 77 5.71 -19.06 7.79
N ARG A 78 6.44 -18.21 8.52
CA ARG A 78 5.86 -17.03 9.17
C ARG A 78 5.76 -15.92 8.12
N VAL A 79 4.58 -15.71 7.58
CA VAL A 79 4.35 -14.71 6.52
C VAL A 79 4.06 -13.35 7.15
N VAL A 80 4.71 -12.30 6.65
CA VAL A 80 4.51 -10.91 7.06
C VAL A 80 4.23 -10.06 5.82
N ALA A 81 2.98 -9.65 5.60
CA ALA A 81 2.60 -8.78 4.50
C ALA A 81 2.47 -7.32 4.98
N ILE A 82 3.34 -6.44 4.49
CA ILE A 82 3.48 -5.07 4.99
C ILE A 82 2.78 -4.08 4.06
N ASP A 83 1.97 -3.17 4.63
CA ASP A 83 1.54 -1.95 3.95
C ASP A 83 2.66 -0.90 3.99
N LEU A 84 3.17 -0.52 2.82
CA LEU A 84 4.24 0.49 2.68
C LEU A 84 3.75 1.90 3.04
N ASN A 85 4.68 2.83 3.29
CA ASN A 85 4.33 4.22 3.62
C ASN A 85 3.45 4.84 2.53
N GLY A 86 2.30 5.37 2.95
CA GLY A 86 1.30 5.97 2.06
C GLY A 86 0.19 5.02 1.62
N PHE A 87 0.33 3.72 1.84
CA PHE A 87 -0.56 2.68 1.33
C PHE A 87 -1.30 1.94 2.44
N GLY A 88 -2.43 1.35 2.05
CA GLY A 88 -3.30 0.58 2.93
C GLY A 88 -3.58 1.27 4.26
N TYR A 89 -3.37 0.51 5.33
CA TYR A 89 -3.69 0.92 6.69
C TYR A 89 -2.47 1.38 7.51
N THR A 90 -1.27 1.42 6.93
CA THR A 90 -0.11 2.03 7.60
C THR A 90 -0.34 3.52 7.85
N GLN A 91 -0.08 3.96 9.08
CA GLN A 91 -0.16 5.38 9.46
C GLN A 91 0.72 6.21 8.54
N ARG A 92 0.21 7.34 8.04
CA ARG A 92 0.93 8.17 7.05
C ARG A 92 1.78 9.26 7.72
N PRO A 93 3.12 9.13 7.72
CA PRO A 93 4.00 10.14 8.32
C PRO A 93 3.99 11.44 7.52
N ARG A 94 4.23 12.57 8.20
CA ARG A 94 4.33 13.90 7.54
C ARG A 94 5.61 14.07 6.75
N SER A 95 6.68 13.42 7.20
CA SER A 95 8.00 13.58 6.61
C SER A 95 8.02 13.07 5.18
N ARG A 96 8.51 13.89 4.25
CA ARG A 96 8.70 13.49 2.85
C ARG A 96 9.74 12.38 2.71
N GLU A 97 10.71 12.34 3.62
CA GLU A 97 11.75 11.32 3.64
C GLU A 97 11.18 9.91 3.85
N SER A 98 10.02 9.78 4.51
CA SER A 98 9.37 8.48 4.68
C SER A 98 8.87 7.87 3.37
N TYR A 99 8.71 8.67 2.31
CA TYR A 99 8.21 8.24 1.01
C TYR A 99 9.31 8.08 -0.04
N THR A 100 10.57 8.33 0.31
CA THR A 100 11.73 8.00 -0.55
C THR A 100 11.98 6.50 -0.54
N ARG A 101 12.87 6.01 -1.42
CA ARG A 101 13.23 4.58 -1.45
C ARG A 101 13.89 4.17 -0.13
N GLU A 102 14.77 5.03 0.38
CA GLU A 102 15.42 4.93 1.68
C GLU A 102 14.38 4.84 2.80
N GLY A 103 13.36 5.71 2.78
CA GLY A 103 12.29 5.72 3.78
C GLY A 103 11.44 4.45 3.76
N GLN A 104 11.10 3.93 2.57
CA GLN A 104 10.37 2.66 2.45
C GLN A 104 11.22 1.48 2.90
N ALA A 105 12.50 1.43 2.53
CA ALA A 105 13.42 0.39 2.96
C ALA A 105 13.58 0.40 4.50
N LYS A 106 13.73 1.59 5.09
CA LYS A 106 13.80 1.75 6.54
C LYS A 106 12.53 1.25 7.24
N LEU A 107 11.34 1.58 6.72
CA LEU A 107 10.07 1.08 7.24
C LEU A 107 10.06 -0.46 7.32
N VAL A 108 10.48 -1.13 6.23
CA VAL A 108 10.52 -2.60 6.18
C VAL A 108 11.51 -3.15 7.20
N LEU A 109 12.76 -2.65 7.24
CA LEU A 109 13.77 -3.12 8.16
C LEU A 109 13.37 -2.93 9.62
N ASP A 110 12.88 -1.74 9.98
CA ASP A 110 12.44 -1.46 11.34
C ASP A 110 11.20 -2.31 11.72
N THR A 111 10.32 -2.62 10.76
CA THR A 111 9.18 -3.53 11.00
C THR A 111 9.67 -4.94 11.31
N LEU A 112 10.67 -5.43 10.55
CA LEU A 112 11.29 -6.73 10.83
C LEU A 112 11.96 -6.73 12.21
N ASP A 113 12.68 -5.67 12.56
CA ASP A 113 13.33 -5.53 13.87
C ASP A 113 12.30 -5.54 15.01
N ALA A 114 11.21 -4.79 14.88
CA ALA A 114 10.12 -4.76 15.85
C ALA A 114 9.42 -6.11 16.02
N LEU A 115 9.43 -6.96 14.98
CA LEU A 115 8.89 -8.32 14.99
C LEU A 115 9.91 -9.39 15.42
N GLY A 116 11.13 -9.01 15.76
CA GLY A 116 12.23 -9.91 16.12
C GLY A 116 12.77 -10.73 14.95
N ILE A 117 12.57 -10.27 13.71
CA ILE A 117 12.97 -10.97 12.49
C ILE A 117 14.36 -10.46 12.04
N ALA A 118 15.38 -11.22 12.42
CA ALA A 118 16.75 -10.92 12.00
C ALA A 118 16.96 -11.11 10.48
N ARG A 119 16.40 -12.20 9.92
CA ARG A 119 16.56 -12.57 8.50
C ARG A 119 15.28 -13.19 7.93
N ALA A 120 14.92 -12.85 6.71
CA ALA A 120 13.71 -13.32 6.03
C ALA A 120 13.94 -13.64 4.54
N HIS A 121 13.04 -14.38 3.91
CA HIS A 121 12.85 -14.30 2.46
C HIS A 121 12.05 -13.03 2.14
N ILE A 122 12.35 -12.36 1.03
CA ILE A 122 11.61 -11.17 0.59
C ILE A 122 10.97 -11.37 -0.77
N VAL A 123 9.70 -11.01 -0.89
CA VAL A 123 8.93 -11.06 -2.13
C VAL A 123 8.38 -9.67 -2.41
N GLY A 124 8.61 -9.15 -3.62
CA GLY A 124 8.17 -7.82 -4.00
C GLY A 124 7.44 -7.79 -5.33
N HIS A 125 6.29 -7.13 -5.38
CA HIS A 125 5.53 -6.89 -6.61
C HIS A 125 5.68 -5.45 -7.10
N SER A 126 5.98 -5.24 -8.39
CA SER A 126 6.02 -3.91 -9.03
C SER A 126 6.90 -2.92 -8.26
N TYR A 127 6.32 -1.83 -7.73
CA TYR A 127 7.00 -0.89 -6.84
C TYR A 127 7.68 -1.57 -5.63
N GLY A 128 7.00 -2.52 -4.98
CA GLY A 128 7.56 -3.32 -3.89
C GLY A 128 8.73 -4.20 -4.34
N GLY A 129 8.76 -4.61 -5.62
CA GLY A 129 9.91 -5.27 -6.23
C GLY A 129 11.14 -4.35 -6.34
N GLY A 130 10.93 -3.07 -6.67
CA GLY A 130 11.99 -2.05 -6.64
C GLY A 130 12.57 -1.84 -5.24
N ILE A 131 11.71 -1.78 -4.22
CA ILE A 131 12.14 -1.70 -2.80
C ILE A 131 12.88 -2.98 -2.39
N THR A 132 12.40 -4.13 -2.83
CA THR A 132 13.04 -5.43 -2.58
C THR A 132 14.45 -5.50 -3.17
N LEU A 133 14.64 -5.04 -4.41
CA LEU A 133 15.96 -4.92 -5.03
C LEU A 133 16.88 -3.96 -4.26
N TYR A 134 16.35 -2.81 -3.83
CA TYR A 134 17.11 -1.84 -3.04
C TYR A 134 17.59 -2.44 -1.71
N LEU A 135 16.70 -3.13 -0.99
CA LEU A 135 16.98 -3.79 0.28
C LEU A 135 18.01 -4.91 0.12
N ALA A 136 17.83 -5.81 -0.86
CA ALA A 136 18.75 -6.90 -1.10
C ALA A 136 20.17 -6.42 -1.48
N ALA A 137 20.27 -5.30 -2.18
CA ALA A 137 21.57 -4.73 -2.57
C ALA A 137 22.32 -4.04 -1.42
N ARG A 138 21.61 -3.46 -0.45
CA ARG A 138 22.19 -2.66 0.64
C ARG A 138 22.26 -3.38 1.98
N HIS A 139 21.39 -4.36 2.17
CA HIS A 139 21.25 -5.14 3.40
C HIS A 139 21.17 -6.65 3.08
N PRO A 140 22.10 -7.21 2.29
CA PRO A 140 22.06 -8.62 1.90
C PRO A 140 22.05 -9.58 3.09
N GLU A 141 22.61 -9.18 4.23
CA GLU A 141 22.60 -9.92 5.49
C GLU A 141 21.19 -10.13 6.07
N ARG A 142 20.24 -9.25 5.74
CA ARG A 142 18.85 -9.28 6.22
C ARG A 142 17.97 -10.23 5.43
N PHE A 143 18.42 -10.70 4.26
CA PHE A 143 17.59 -11.51 3.37
C PHE A 143 18.24 -12.84 2.97
N ARG A 144 17.44 -13.91 2.95
CA ARG A 144 17.88 -15.27 2.56
C ARG A 144 17.75 -15.49 1.07
N SER A 145 16.64 -15.02 0.50
CA SER A 145 16.40 -15.00 -0.93
C SER A 145 15.48 -13.83 -1.29
N MET A 146 15.37 -13.57 -2.59
CA MET A 146 14.53 -12.53 -3.15
C MET A 146 13.69 -13.11 -4.29
N VAL A 147 12.39 -12.80 -4.29
CA VAL A 147 11.45 -13.11 -5.38
C VAL A 147 10.86 -11.81 -5.92
N LEU A 148 10.89 -11.65 -7.23
CA LEU A 148 10.40 -10.46 -7.93
C LEU A 148 9.20 -10.83 -8.79
N VAL A 149 8.10 -10.12 -8.59
CA VAL A 149 6.85 -10.30 -9.35
C VAL A 149 6.60 -9.01 -10.13
N ASP A 150 6.67 -9.06 -11.47
CA ASP A 150 6.46 -7.90 -12.35
C ASP A 150 7.15 -6.61 -11.85
N SER A 151 8.41 -6.75 -11.42
CA SER A 151 9.10 -5.72 -10.63
C SER A 151 9.45 -4.49 -11.47
N SER A 152 9.35 -3.31 -10.87
CA SER A 152 9.98 -2.12 -11.45
C SER A 152 11.49 -2.32 -11.48
N ALA A 153 12.11 -2.13 -12.65
CA ALA A 153 13.56 -2.22 -12.80
C ALA A 153 14.26 -1.07 -12.02
N PRO A 154 15.53 -1.27 -11.60
CA PRO A 154 16.35 -0.26 -10.97
C PRO A 154 16.84 0.80 -11.98
N THR A 155 15.98 1.32 -12.85
CA THR A 155 16.33 2.47 -13.71
C THR A 155 16.23 3.75 -12.88
N TYR A 156 17.21 3.93 -12.01
CA TYR A 156 17.26 4.99 -11.01
C TYR A 156 17.76 6.34 -11.54
N ALA A 157 18.03 6.47 -12.84
CA ALA A 157 18.57 7.68 -13.45
C ALA A 157 17.52 8.78 -13.73
N ASN A 158 16.23 8.49 -13.57
CA ASN A 158 15.17 9.46 -13.80
C ASN A 158 14.32 9.63 -12.55
N ASP A 159 14.86 10.35 -11.57
CA ASP A 159 14.07 10.96 -10.48
C ASP A 159 13.23 12.14 -11.02
N ARG A 160 12.59 11.93 -12.17
CA ARG A 160 11.63 12.87 -12.74
C ARG A 160 10.42 12.79 -11.84
N ARG A 161 10.32 13.75 -10.90
CA ARG A 161 9.04 14.06 -10.24
C ARG A 161 7.98 14.05 -11.31
N SER A 162 6.99 13.16 -11.18
CA SER A 162 5.86 13.16 -12.08
C SER A 162 5.31 14.58 -12.14
N ARG A 163 5.21 15.16 -13.34
CA ARG A 163 4.64 16.51 -13.51
C ARG A 163 3.22 16.58 -12.97
N ALA A 164 2.52 15.45 -12.89
CA ALA A 164 1.23 15.32 -12.20
C ALA A 164 1.35 15.73 -10.72
N ALA A 165 2.33 15.21 -9.97
CA ALA A 165 2.53 15.49 -8.54
C ALA A 165 2.87 16.97 -8.21
N ALA A 166 3.07 17.82 -9.21
CA ALA A 166 3.18 19.27 -9.06
C ALA A 166 1.81 19.98 -8.96
N LEU A 167 0.70 19.31 -9.33
CA LEU A 167 -0.68 19.80 -9.31
C LEU A 167 -1.50 19.12 -8.20
N ARG A 168 -0.90 18.99 -7.01
CA ARG A 168 -1.43 18.25 -5.84
C ARG A 168 -2.91 18.45 -5.52
N PRO A 169 -3.49 19.67 -5.49
CA PRO A 169 -4.91 19.82 -5.17
C PRO A 169 -5.82 19.25 -6.27
N LEU A 170 -5.43 19.33 -7.54
CA LEU A 170 -6.18 18.75 -8.65
C LEU A 170 -6.03 17.23 -8.68
N ASP A 171 -4.84 16.69 -8.38
CA ASP A 171 -4.62 15.24 -8.27
C ASP A 171 -5.45 14.63 -7.13
N ALA A 172 -5.50 15.29 -5.97
CA ALA A 172 -6.29 14.83 -4.84
C ALA A 172 -7.79 14.84 -5.17
N LEU A 173 -8.28 15.89 -5.84
CA LEU A 173 -9.66 15.97 -6.31
C LEU A 173 -9.96 14.89 -7.35
N TYR A 174 -9.09 14.70 -8.34
CA TYR A 174 -9.24 13.67 -9.37
C TYR A 174 -9.24 12.26 -8.77
N ALA A 175 -8.31 11.98 -7.85
CA ALA A 175 -8.28 10.70 -7.15
C ALA A 175 -9.62 10.43 -6.44
N ARG A 176 -10.11 11.41 -5.66
CA ARG A 176 -11.33 11.25 -4.86
C ARG A 176 -12.63 11.22 -5.65
N THR A 177 -12.68 11.88 -6.81
CA THR A 177 -13.90 11.98 -7.64
C THR A 177 -13.94 10.96 -8.78
N VAL A 178 -12.79 10.38 -9.14
CA VAL A 178 -12.65 9.47 -10.28
C VAL A 178 -11.95 8.17 -9.89
N ALA A 179 -10.66 8.22 -9.54
CA ALA A 179 -9.82 7.03 -9.46
C ALA A 179 -10.21 6.08 -8.30
N LEU A 180 -10.66 6.64 -7.17
CA LEU A 180 -11.01 5.88 -5.97
C LEU A 180 -12.47 5.39 -5.96
N ARG A 181 -13.26 5.71 -6.99
CA ARG A 181 -14.66 5.25 -7.04
C ARG A 181 -14.70 3.72 -7.21
N PRO A 182 -15.65 3.02 -6.56
CA PRO A 182 -15.80 1.57 -6.72
C PRO A 182 -15.90 1.12 -8.17
N GLY A 183 -16.57 1.88 -9.05
CA GLY A 183 -16.64 1.56 -10.48
C GLY A 183 -15.29 1.65 -11.21
N ALA A 184 -14.44 2.62 -10.85
CA ALA A 184 -13.10 2.75 -11.40
C ALA A 184 -12.18 1.61 -10.90
N ILE A 185 -12.26 1.30 -9.60
CA ILE A 185 -11.55 0.17 -8.99
C ILE A 185 -11.98 -1.15 -9.63
N ARG A 186 -13.29 -1.38 -9.79
CA ARG A 186 -13.82 -2.58 -10.48
C ARG A 186 -13.28 -2.68 -11.90
N LYS A 187 -13.29 -1.58 -12.65
CA LYS A 187 -12.75 -1.55 -14.02
C LYS A 187 -11.25 -1.86 -14.05
N ALA A 188 -10.48 -1.39 -13.08
CA ALA A 188 -9.06 -1.74 -12.95
C ALA A 188 -8.89 -3.23 -12.65
N LEU A 189 -9.66 -3.78 -11.70
CA LEU A 189 -9.61 -5.20 -11.35
C LEU A 189 -10.00 -6.11 -12.52
N LEU A 190 -11.04 -5.80 -13.28
CA LEU A 190 -11.43 -6.57 -14.48
C LEU A 190 -10.33 -6.60 -15.56
N ARG A 191 -9.43 -5.62 -15.59
CA ARG A 191 -8.27 -5.64 -16.49
C ARG A 191 -7.10 -6.45 -15.95
N SER A 192 -7.10 -6.74 -14.65
CA SER A 192 -6.03 -7.47 -13.97
C SER A 192 -6.37 -8.95 -13.74
N PHE A 193 -7.64 -9.32 -13.83
CA PHE A 193 -8.10 -10.70 -13.71
C PHE A 193 -8.40 -11.27 -15.09
N TRP A 194 -7.92 -12.50 -15.33
CA TRP A 194 -8.34 -13.28 -16.51
C TRP A 194 -9.79 -13.75 -16.38
N ASP A 195 -10.19 -14.15 -15.17
CA ASP A 195 -11.54 -14.61 -14.85
C ASP A 195 -12.31 -13.51 -14.11
N ASP A 196 -13.20 -12.83 -14.83
CA ASP A 196 -14.04 -11.76 -14.32
C ASP A 196 -14.94 -12.18 -13.15
N SER A 197 -15.27 -13.48 -13.02
CA SER A 197 -16.09 -13.98 -11.91
C SER A 197 -15.40 -13.81 -10.55
N LYS A 198 -14.06 -13.66 -10.55
CA LYS A 198 -13.27 -13.37 -9.36
C LYS A 198 -13.40 -11.91 -8.90
N VAL A 199 -13.90 -11.01 -9.75
CA VAL A 199 -14.08 -9.59 -9.43
C VAL A 199 -15.45 -9.36 -8.79
N THR A 200 -15.57 -9.84 -7.56
CA THR A 200 -16.80 -9.72 -6.77
C THR A 200 -16.98 -8.32 -6.18
N PRO A 201 -18.20 -7.90 -5.80
CA PRO A 201 -18.42 -6.65 -5.09
C PRO A 201 -17.60 -6.53 -3.81
N GLU A 202 -17.44 -7.62 -3.07
CA GLU A 202 -16.65 -7.68 -1.84
C GLU A 202 -15.17 -7.44 -2.13
N LEU A 203 -14.65 -7.99 -3.25
CA LEU A 203 -13.29 -7.74 -3.66
C LEU A 203 -13.07 -6.26 -3.98
N VAL A 204 -13.98 -5.66 -4.74
CA VAL A 204 -13.93 -4.22 -5.09
C VAL A 204 -13.95 -3.38 -3.82
N GLN A 205 -14.83 -3.69 -2.87
CA GLN A 205 -14.93 -2.98 -1.61
C GLN A 205 -13.65 -3.10 -0.77
N ALA A 206 -13.07 -4.30 -0.68
CA ALA A 206 -11.84 -4.52 0.07
C ALA A 206 -10.63 -3.72 -0.46
N TYR A 207 -10.55 -3.51 -1.78
CA TYR A 207 -9.58 -2.58 -2.38
C TYR A 207 -9.95 -1.11 -2.12
N ALA A 208 -11.23 -0.76 -2.25
CA ALA A 208 -11.71 0.61 -2.00
C ALA A 208 -11.41 1.07 -0.57
N ASP A 209 -11.66 0.23 0.44
CA ASP A 209 -11.44 0.56 1.85
C ASP A 209 -9.97 0.90 2.16
N ARG A 210 -9.04 0.27 1.46
CA ARG A 210 -7.58 0.46 1.64
C ARG A 210 -7.03 1.64 0.88
N LEU A 211 -7.78 2.14 -0.10
CA LEU A 211 -7.47 3.36 -0.83
C LEU A 211 -8.17 4.59 -0.23
N ALA A 212 -9.33 4.40 0.39
CA ALA A 212 -10.15 5.43 1.00
C ALA A 212 -9.68 5.79 2.42
N VAL A 213 -8.39 6.02 2.60
CA VAL A 213 -7.80 6.41 3.88
C VAL A 213 -7.21 7.80 3.78
N GLU A 214 -7.42 8.61 4.82
CA GLU A 214 -6.89 9.97 4.88
C GLU A 214 -5.37 9.96 4.72
N GLY A 215 -4.89 11.00 4.03
CA GLY A 215 -3.47 11.24 3.78
C GLY A 215 -2.73 11.64 5.05
N VAL A 216 -1.74 12.52 4.90
CA VAL A 216 -1.06 13.13 6.04
C VAL A 216 -2.09 13.97 6.80
N GLY A 217 -2.48 13.52 8.01
CA GLY A 217 -3.54 14.16 8.79
C GLY A 217 -3.26 15.66 9.04
N ALA A 218 -4.32 16.46 9.00
CA ALA A 218 -4.29 17.86 9.42
C ALA A 218 -4.20 17.92 10.94
N ALA A 219 -3.16 18.56 11.44
CA ALA A 219 -2.96 18.99 12.82
C ALA A 219 -2.08 20.22 12.73
#